data_AF-A0A956NH93-F1
#
_entry.id   AF-A0A956NH93-F1
#
_cell.length_a   1.000
_cell.length_b   1.000
_cell.length_c   1.000
_cell.angle_alpha   90.00
_cell.angle_beta   90.00
_cell.angle_gamma   90.00
#
_symmetry.space_group_name_H-M   'P 1'
#
loop_
_entity.id
_entity.type
_entity.pdbx_description
1 polymer ?
#
loop_
_entity_poly.entity_id
_entity_poly.type
_entity_poly.pdbx_seq_one_letter_code
_entity_poly.pdbx_strand_id
1 'polypeptide(L)'
;PLLTLALLSPIWIGDVAYLIDDHWSTRPAIARAMSSLERGKMAVAMAGVLPYYSKWDAVDLWGLNTRALTRRHADPSWIATYDPDLIVIHNDEYAFPGEEREVRVERDWDQLCINAALAARSGGYEAVFVPTLDENRTIAAAKFLHRVRGSIARGRVWAGARVGIAEPRRTPRYDIYFIAPDYGDHLRLRELLESFGGTDTEGYRHRIADTAGG
;
A
#
# COMPACT_ATOMS: atom_id res chain seq x y z
N PRO A 1 -3.87 -29.01 -29.59
CA PRO A 1 -4.78 -28.02 -28.96
C PRO A 1 -4.37 -27.51 -27.54
N LEU A 2 -3.32 -28.06 -26.91
CA LEU A 2 -2.86 -27.67 -25.56
C LEU A 2 -1.74 -26.60 -25.53
N LEU A 3 -1.30 -26.10 -26.69
CA LEU A 3 -0.14 -25.20 -26.81
C LEU A 3 -0.49 -23.70 -26.81
N THR A 4 -1.78 -23.35 -26.75
CA THR A 4 -2.24 -21.95 -26.86
C THR A 4 -2.23 -21.20 -25.52
N LEU A 5 -2.07 -21.88 -24.38
CA LEU A 5 -1.96 -21.25 -23.06
C LEU A 5 -0.55 -20.71 -22.73
N ALA A 6 0.46 -21.03 -23.54
CA ALA A 6 1.85 -20.63 -23.32
C ALA A 6 2.20 -19.22 -23.86
N LEU A 7 1.23 -18.52 -24.46
CA LEU A 7 1.37 -17.17 -25.01
C LEU A 7 0.59 -16.12 -24.20
N LEU A 8 0.30 -16.39 -22.92
CA LEU A 8 -0.06 -15.32 -22.00
C LEU A 8 1.17 -14.41 -21.87
N SER A 9 1.07 -13.25 -22.50
CA SER A 9 2.08 -12.19 -22.61
C SER A 9 2.87 -12.00 -21.30
N PRO A 10 4.19 -11.70 -21.37
CA PRO A 10 5.00 -11.33 -20.20
C PRO A 10 4.35 -10.26 -19.30
N ILE A 11 3.46 -9.44 -19.85
CA ILE A 11 2.66 -8.44 -19.13
C ILE A 11 1.74 -9.11 -18.08
N TRP A 12 1.06 -10.19 -18.43
CA TRP A 12 0.19 -10.92 -17.50
C TRP A 12 0.95 -11.59 -16.35
N ILE A 13 2.21 -11.97 -16.56
CA ILE A 13 3.04 -12.54 -15.49
C ILE A 13 3.44 -11.46 -14.48
N GLY A 14 3.69 -10.23 -14.95
CA GLY A 14 3.89 -9.06 -14.08
C GLY A 14 2.65 -8.77 -13.23
N ASP A 15 1.48 -8.73 -13.87
CA ASP A 15 0.21 -8.45 -13.19
C ASP A 15 -0.17 -9.59 -12.21
N VAL A 16 0.06 -10.84 -12.58
CA VAL A 16 -0.18 -11.98 -11.68
C VAL A 16 0.83 -12.03 -10.53
N ALA A 17 2.10 -11.68 -10.77
CA ALA A 17 3.07 -11.57 -9.69
C ALA A 17 2.73 -10.42 -8.74
N TYR A 18 2.21 -9.30 -9.26
CA TYR A 18 1.70 -8.17 -8.47
C TYR A 18 0.47 -8.57 -7.64
N LEU A 19 -0.48 -9.30 -8.23
CA LEU A 19 -1.64 -9.87 -7.52
C LEU A 19 -1.22 -10.87 -6.44
N ILE A 20 -0.21 -11.70 -6.70
CA ILE A 20 0.34 -12.64 -5.71
C ILE A 20 1.05 -11.86 -4.59
N ASP A 21 1.82 -10.82 -4.91
CA ASP A 21 2.53 -10.00 -3.91
C ASP A 21 1.56 -9.29 -2.97
N ASP A 22 0.46 -8.74 -3.49
CA ASP A 22 -0.57 -8.09 -2.67
C ASP A 22 -1.26 -9.08 -1.71
N HIS A 23 -1.36 -10.36 -2.08
CA HIS A 23 -1.87 -11.43 -1.21
C HIS A 23 -0.89 -11.92 -0.12
N TRP A 24 0.42 -11.67 -0.27
CA TRP A 24 1.45 -12.01 0.73
C TRP A 24 1.90 -10.81 1.57
N SER A 25 1.34 -9.63 1.31
CA SER A 25 1.60 -8.41 2.07
C SER A 25 1.00 -8.48 3.49
N THR A 26 1.37 -7.52 4.34
CA THR A 26 0.76 -7.31 5.66
C THR A 26 -0.72 -6.89 5.56
N ARG A 27 -1.17 -6.40 4.38
CA ARG A 27 -2.50 -5.80 4.19
C ARG A 27 -3.66 -6.76 4.36
N PRO A 28 -3.69 -7.99 3.79
CA PRO A 28 -4.77 -8.94 4.05
C PRO A 28 -4.92 -9.30 5.53
N ALA A 29 -3.81 -9.40 6.27
CA ALA A 29 -3.84 -9.72 7.70
C ALA A 29 -4.43 -8.55 8.51
N ILE A 30 -3.96 -7.33 8.25
CA ILE A 30 -4.52 -6.09 8.84
C ILE A 30 -6.01 -5.99 8.52
N ALA A 31 -6.38 -6.11 7.25
CA ALA A 31 -7.77 -6.00 6.79
C ALA A 31 -8.69 -7.02 7.47
N ARG A 32 -8.25 -8.28 7.64
CA ARG A 32 -9.01 -9.29 8.36
C ARG A 32 -9.12 -8.97 9.86
N ALA A 33 -8.03 -8.53 10.49
CA ALA A 33 -8.06 -8.14 11.89
C ALA A 33 -9.03 -6.96 12.13
N MET A 34 -9.06 -5.99 11.21
CA MET A 34 -10.00 -4.85 11.25
C MET A 34 -11.47 -5.26 11.20
N SER A 35 -11.81 -6.45 10.68
CA SER A 35 -13.20 -6.94 10.68
C SER A 35 -13.76 -7.24 12.08
N SER A 36 -12.90 -7.26 13.10
CA SER A 36 -13.28 -7.39 14.53
C SER A 36 -13.51 -6.06 15.25
N LEU A 37 -13.30 -4.95 14.55
CA LEU A 37 -13.56 -3.59 15.04
C LEU A 37 -14.97 -3.15 14.63
N GLU A 38 -15.42 -2.04 15.22
CA GLU A 38 -16.55 -1.28 14.71
C GLU A 38 -16.38 -1.00 13.21
N ARG A 39 -17.49 -0.99 12.47
CA ARG A 39 -17.44 -0.77 11.02
C ARG A 39 -17.34 0.73 10.75
N GLY A 40 -16.22 1.17 10.20
CA GLY A 40 -16.02 2.56 9.78
C GLY A 40 -16.14 2.78 8.26
N LYS A 41 -16.01 4.05 7.88
CA LYS A 41 -15.77 4.55 6.53
C LYS A 41 -14.28 4.64 6.25
N MET A 42 -13.85 4.19 5.09
CA MET A 42 -12.46 4.20 4.65
C MET A 42 -12.30 5.03 3.37
N ALA A 43 -11.29 5.88 3.33
CA ALA A 43 -10.80 6.52 2.11
C ALA A 43 -9.42 5.94 1.79
N VAL A 44 -9.29 5.17 0.71
CA VAL A 44 -8.05 4.47 0.39
C VAL A 44 -7.50 4.91 -0.96
N ALA A 45 -6.18 5.12 -1.05
CA ALA A 45 -5.51 5.51 -2.29
C ALA A 45 -5.75 4.51 -3.43
N MET A 46 -5.86 3.22 -3.13
CA MET A 46 -6.33 2.17 -4.04
C MET A 46 -7.28 1.22 -3.31
N ALA A 47 -8.54 1.13 -3.77
CA ALA A 47 -9.43 0.10 -3.26
C ALA A 47 -8.99 -1.30 -3.71
N GLY A 48 -9.14 -2.27 -2.81
CA GLY A 48 -8.71 -3.64 -3.04
C GLY A 48 -8.84 -4.50 -1.77
N VAL A 49 -7.72 -5.07 -1.34
CA VAL A 49 -7.63 -6.00 -0.19
C VAL A 49 -8.20 -5.41 1.10
N LEU A 50 -7.87 -4.16 1.43
CA LEU A 50 -8.29 -3.51 2.67
C LEU A 50 -9.84 -3.45 2.80
N PRO A 51 -10.59 -2.83 1.87
CA PRO A 51 -12.06 -2.87 1.91
C PRO A 51 -12.63 -4.29 1.83
N TYR A 52 -12.06 -5.15 0.97
CA TYR A 52 -12.62 -6.48 0.71
C TYR A 52 -12.67 -7.37 1.96
N TYR A 53 -11.60 -7.39 2.75
CA TYR A 53 -11.52 -8.24 3.95
C TYR A 53 -12.04 -7.56 5.22
N SER A 54 -11.86 -6.25 5.38
CA SER A 54 -12.36 -5.53 6.57
C SER A 54 -13.88 -5.36 6.58
N LYS A 55 -14.50 -5.38 5.39
CA LYS A 55 -15.92 -5.06 5.18
C LYS A 55 -16.28 -3.60 5.48
N TRP A 56 -15.31 -2.72 5.71
CA TRP A 56 -15.56 -1.29 5.89
C TRP A 56 -16.15 -0.65 4.62
N ASP A 57 -16.94 0.40 4.80
CA ASP A 57 -17.49 1.14 3.65
C ASP A 57 -16.40 2.03 3.06
N ALA A 58 -15.95 1.73 1.85
CA ALA A 58 -14.75 2.35 1.30
C ALA A 58 -15.00 3.14 0.02
N VAL A 59 -14.27 4.25 -0.12
CA VAL A 59 -14.06 4.95 -1.39
C VAL A 59 -12.62 4.79 -1.85
N ASP A 60 -12.50 4.62 -3.16
CA ASP A 60 -11.26 4.57 -3.90
C ASP A 60 -10.88 5.97 -4.36
N LEU A 61 -9.90 6.56 -3.70
CA LEU A 61 -9.46 7.94 -3.96
C LEU A 61 -8.87 8.09 -5.37
N TRP A 62 -8.27 7.03 -5.92
CA TRP A 62 -7.83 7.02 -7.32
C TRP A 62 -8.98 7.00 -8.32
N GLY A 63 -10.19 6.64 -7.88
CA GLY A 63 -11.43 6.78 -8.66
C GLY A 63 -11.71 5.67 -9.66
N LEU A 64 -11.08 4.50 -9.54
CA LEU A 64 -11.42 3.31 -10.35
C LEU A 64 -12.74 2.68 -9.89
N ASN A 65 -12.99 2.70 -8.58
CA ASN A 65 -14.16 2.07 -7.97
C ASN A 65 -15.18 3.09 -7.40
N THR A 66 -14.90 4.39 -7.49
CA THR A 66 -15.78 5.45 -6.95
C THR A 66 -16.29 6.35 -8.07
N ARG A 67 -17.56 6.18 -8.45
CA ARG A 67 -18.16 6.91 -9.58
C ARG A 67 -17.97 8.43 -9.50
N ALA A 68 -18.10 9.00 -8.30
CA ALA A 68 -17.94 10.45 -8.07
C ALA A 68 -16.51 10.98 -8.31
N LEU A 69 -15.51 10.10 -8.38
CA LEU A 69 -14.09 10.40 -8.62
C LEU A 69 -13.61 9.91 -9.99
N THR A 70 -14.49 9.36 -10.82
CA THR A 70 -14.11 8.96 -12.19
C THR A 70 -13.72 10.17 -13.04
N ARG A 71 -14.35 11.33 -12.80
CA ARG A 71 -14.20 12.57 -13.59
C ARG A 71 -13.47 13.71 -12.88
N ARG A 72 -13.06 13.51 -11.64
CA ARG A 72 -12.29 14.49 -10.86
C ARG A 72 -11.30 13.78 -9.95
N HIS A 73 -10.21 14.45 -9.64
CA HIS A 73 -9.27 13.98 -8.65
C HIS A 73 -9.83 14.20 -7.23
N ALA A 74 -9.46 13.35 -6.28
CA ALA A 74 -9.79 13.58 -4.89
C ALA A 74 -8.91 14.72 -4.35
N ASP A 75 -9.55 15.84 -3.99
CA ASP A 75 -8.92 16.96 -3.30
C ASP A 75 -9.23 16.91 -1.79
N PRO A 76 -8.52 17.67 -0.94
CA PRO A 76 -8.75 17.62 0.50
C PRO A 76 -10.18 17.95 0.93
N SER A 77 -10.86 18.86 0.23
CA SER A 77 -12.23 19.26 0.55
C SER A 77 -13.23 18.13 0.28
N TRP A 78 -13.01 17.36 -0.78
CA TRP A 78 -13.81 16.19 -1.09
C TRP A 78 -13.64 15.10 -0.03
N ILE A 79 -12.39 14.83 0.37
CA ILE A 79 -12.08 13.83 1.39
C ILE A 79 -12.71 14.24 2.72
N ALA A 80 -12.59 15.51 3.12
CA ALA A 80 -13.25 16.04 4.32
C ALA A 80 -14.78 15.92 4.26
N THR A 81 -15.39 16.13 3.08
CA THR A 81 -16.85 15.96 2.90
C THR A 81 -17.28 14.50 3.00
N TYR A 82 -16.45 13.56 2.54
CA TYR A 82 -16.71 12.13 2.69
C TYR A 82 -16.66 11.69 4.16
N ASP A 83 -15.86 12.40 4.97
CA ASP A 83 -15.76 12.22 6.42
C ASP A 83 -15.39 10.77 6.80
N PRO A 84 -14.21 10.28 6.37
CA PRO A 84 -13.77 8.91 6.63
C PRO A 84 -13.27 8.72 8.06
N ASP A 85 -13.55 7.58 8.68
CA ASP A 85 -12.94 7.17 9.96
C ASP A 85 -11.46 6.79 9.80
N LEU A 86 -11.07 6.41 8.58
CA LEU A 86 -9.72 5.98 8.24
C LEU A 86 -9.33 6.43 6.83
N ILE A 87 -8.18 7.06 6.69
CA ILE A 87 -7.55 7.36 5.40
C ILE A 87 -6.29 6.50 5.26
N VAL A 88 -6.14 5.79 4.14
CA VAL A 88 -4.97 4.94 3.90
C VAL A 88 -4.26 5.33 2.61
N ILE A 89 -2.94 5.59 2.71
CA ILE A 89 -2.07 5.88 1.57
C ILE A 89 -0.92 4.86 1.47
N HIS A 90 -0.57 4.51 0.23
CA HIS A 90 0.45 3.51 -0.08
C HIS A 90 1.76 4.15 -0.57
N ASN A 91 2.13 5.29 0.03
CA ASN A 91 3.40 5.96 -0.24
C ASN A 91 3.83 6.79 0.98
N ASP A 92 4.98 6.44 1.55
CA ASP A 92 5.54 7.08 2.74
C ASP A 92 6.41 8.30 2.44
N GLU A 93 6.79 8.52 1.18
CA GLU A 93 7.51 9.73 0.73
C GLU A 93 6.71 11.02 0.99
N TYR A 94 5.40 10.89 1.22
CA TYR A 94 4.49 12.01 1.42
C TYR A 94 3.98 12.15 2.85
N ALA A 95 4.51 11.36 3.78
CA ALA A 95 4.10 11.39 5.17
C ALA A 95 4.50 12.66 5.93
N PHE A 96 5.52 13.35 5.44
CA PHE A 96 6.06 14.55 6.08
C PHE A 96 5.80 15.79 5.21
N PRO A 97 4.64 16.45 5.37
CA PRO A 97 4.41 17.77 4.82
C PRO A 97 5.09 18.81 5.74
N GLY A 98 6.42 18.71 5.87
CA GLY A 98 7.24 19.79 6.43
C GLY A 98 7.45 20.93 5.42
N GLU A 99 7.23 20.64 4.14
CA GLU A 99 7.21 21.62 3.06
C GLU A 99 5.77 22.07 2.81
N GLU A 100 5.57 23.37 2.57
CA GLU A 100 4.31 23.88 2.04
C GLU A 100 4.02 23.17 0.72
N ARG A 101 3.06 22.25 0.73
CA ARG A 101 2.61 21.54 -0.47
C ARG A 101 1.30 22.14 -0.93
N GLU A 102 1.26 22.49 -2.20
CA GLU A 102 0.07 23.04 -2.82
C GLU A 102 -0.93 21.92 -3.15
N VAL A 103 -2.21 22.23 -2.98
CA VAL A 103 -3.29 21.39 -3.49
C VAL A 103 -3.30 21.49 -5.01
N ARG A 104 -3.19 20.36 -5.70
CA ARG A 104 -3.40 20.29 -7.15
C ARG A 104 -4.50 19.28 -7.47
N VAL A 105 -5.24 19.59 -8.54
CA VAL A 105 -6.39 18.81 -9.02
C VAL A 105 -6.02 17.89 -10.19
N GLU A 106 -4.76 17.90 -10.60
CA GLU A 106 -4.24 17.01 -11.64
C GLU A 106 -4.29 15.56 -11.16
N ARG A 107 -4.63 14.65 -12.07
CA ARG A 107 -4.71 13.22 -11.77
C ARG A 107 -3.31 12.62 -11.82
N ASP A 108 -2.66 12.66 -10.67
CA ASP A 108 -1.31 12.19 -10.46
C ASP A 108 -1.24 11.42 -9.13
N TRP A 109 -0.46 10.35 -9.10
CA TRP A 109 -0.40 9.46 -7.95
C TRP A 109 0.18 10.15 -6.72
N ASP A 110 1.20 10.97 -6.93
CA ASP A 110 1.89 11.67 -5.86
C ASP A 110 1.00 12.76 -5.31
N GLN A 111 0.34 13.50 -6.19
CA GLN A 111 -0.64 14.49 -5.81
C GLN A 111 -1.83 13.88 -5.04
N LEU A 112 -2.26 12.67 -5.38
CA LEU A 112 -3.34 11.98 -4.66
C LEU A 112 -2.94 11.76 -3.20
N CYS A 113 -1.75 11.21 -2.99
CA CYS A 113 -1.21 10.94 -1.67
C CYS A 113 -1.03 12.24 -0.87
N ILE A 114 -0.54 13.30 -1.51
CA ILE A 114 -0.41 14.63 -0.91
C ILE A 114 -1.77 15.17 -0.47
N ASN A 115 -2.78 15.15 -1.35
CA ASN A 115 -4.12 15.65 -1.02
C ASN A 115 -4.76 14.87 0.14
N ALA A 116 -4.58 13.55 0.18
CA ALA A 116 -5.06 12.71 1.29
C ALA A 116 -4.36 13.04 2.61
N ALA A 117 -3.04 13.21 2.60
CA ALA A 117 -2.28 13.60 3.79
C ALA A 117 -2.64 15.02 4.29
N LEU A 118 -2.89 15.96 3.36
CA LEU A 118 -3.36 17.32 3.71
C LEU A 118 -4.76 17.29 4.34
N ALA A 119 -5.67 16.46 3.82
CA ALA A 119 -7.00 16.25 4.40
C ALA A 119 -6.89 15.68 5.83
N ALA A 120 -6.11 14.62 6.00
CA ALA A 120 -5.86 13.98 7.29
C ALA A 120 -5.29 14.97 8.33
N ARG A 121 -4.28 15.76 7.93
CA ARG A 121 -3.69 16.78 8.80
C ARG A 121 -4.70 17.84 9.22
N SER A 122 -5.49 18.33 8.26
CA SER A 122 -6.49 19.38 8.51
C SER A 122 -7.63 18.89 9.41
N GLY A 123 -7.98 17.61 9.30
CA GLY A 123 -8.98 16.95 10.15
C GLY A 123 -8.46 16.46 11.51
N GLY A 124 -7.17 16.65 11.81
CA GLY A 124 -6.60 16.22 13.09
C GLY A 124 -6.46 14.70 13.25
N TYR A 125 -6.29 13.96 12.15
CA TYR A 125 -6.14 12.51 12.19
C TYR A 125 -4.79 12.11 12.78
N GLU A 126 -4.77 10.99 13.51
CA GLU A 126 -3.54 10.38 13.99
C GLU A 126 -2.89 9.53 12.87
N ALA A 127 -1.60 9.74 12.59
CA ALA A 127 -0.87 8.97 11.59
C ALA A 127 -0.12 7.77 12.21
N VAL A 128 -0.44 6.57 11.74
CA VAL A 128 0.27 5.32 12.06
C VAL A 128 0.95 4.76 10.81
N PHE A 129 2.25 4.50 10.93
CA PHE A 129 3.13 4.04 9.85
C PHE A 129 3.36 2.55 9.97
N VAL A 130 2.80 1.77 9.05
CA VAL A 130 2.92 0.31 9.09
C VAL A 130 3.89 -0.16 8.01
N PRO A 131 4.96 -0.89 8.36
CA PRO A 131 5.91 -1.38 7.38
C PRO A 131 5.21 -2.36 6.44
N THR A 132 5.38 -2.11 5.14
CA THR A 132 5.01 -3.09 4.12
C THR A 132 6.16 -4.08 4.00
N LEU A 133 5.86 -5.37 4.04
CA LEU A 133 6.87 -6.39 3.78
C LEU A 133 7.37 -6.19 2.35
N ASP A 134 8.65 -5.87 2.25
CA ASP A 134 9.33 -5.39 1.04
C ASP A 134 9.01 -6.26 -0.20
N GLU A 135 8.40 -5.62 -1.20
CA GLU A 135 8.13 -6.13 -2.56
C GLU A 135 9.38 -6.84 -3.14
N ASN A 136 10.59 -6.45 -2.71
CA ASN A 136 11.83 -7.08 -3.17
C ASN A 136 12.00 -8.54 -2.74
N ARG A 137 11.51 -8.99 -1.57
CA ARG A 137 11.61 -10.41 -1.18
C ARG A 137 10.70 -11.28 -2.02
N THR A 138 9.50 -10.80 -2.32
CA THR A 138 8.53 -11.52 -3.14
C THR A 138 8.92 -11.49 -4.62
N ILE A 139 9.37 -10.36 -5.16
CA ILE A 139 9.87 -10.25 -6.54
C ILE A 139 11.13 -11.10 -6.72
N ALA A 140 12.06 -11.13 -5.75
CA ALA A 140 13.23 -11.99 -5.80
C ALA A 140 12.83 -13.48 -5.76
N ALA A 141 11.89 -13.87 -4.90
CA ALA A 141 11.37 -15.24 -4.83
C ALA A 141 10.60 -15.64 -6.11
N ALA A 142 9.77 -14.75 -6.65
CA ALA A 142 9.02 -14.98 -7.88
C ALA A 142 9.94 -15.05 -9.11
N LYS A 143 10.95 -14.17 -9.23
CA LYS A 143 11.97 -14.24 -10.28
C LYS A 143 12.82 -15.51 -10.16
N PHE A 144 13.13 -15.95 -8.94
CA PHE A 144 13.81 -17.21 -8.68
C PHE A 144 12.96 -18.41 -9.14
N LEU A 145 11.70 -18.49 -8.71
CA LEU A 145 10.78 -19.57 -9.05
C LEU A 145 10.46 -19.66 -10.55
N HIS A 146 10.23 -18.52 -11.22
CA HIS A 146 10.02 -18.47 -12.67
C HIS A 146 11.22 -19.05 -13.44
N ARG A 147 12.44 -18.77 -12.97
CA ARG A 147 13.68 -19.21 -13.63
C ARG A 147 14.01 -20.68 -13.34
N VAL A 148 13.76 -21.16 -12.12
CA VAL A 148 13.83 -22.59 -11.77
C VAL A 148 12.90 -23.40 -12.68
N ARG A 149 11.67 -22.94 -12.90
CA ARG A 149 10.72 -23.57 -13.84
C ARG A 149 11.23 -23.60 -15.28
N GLY A 150 11.77 -22.49 -15.77
CA GLY A 150 12.35 -22.42 -17.12
C GLY A 150 13.57 -23.33 -17.33
N SER A 151 14.37 -23.57 -16.28
CA SER A 151 15.52 -24.48 -16.34
C SER A 151 15.12 -25.96 -16.26
N ILE A 152 14.14 -26.30 -15.41
CA ILE A 152 13.56 -27.66 -15.34
C ILE A 152 12.90 -28.03 -16.69
N ALA A 153 12.14 -27.12 -17.29
CA ALA A 153 11.49 -27.35 -18.58
C ALA A 153 12.47 -27.56 -19.75
N ARG A 154 13.74 -27.17 -19.59
CA ARG A 154 14.80 -27.33 -20.61
C ARG A 154 15.83 -28.41 -20.26
N GLY A 155 15.61 -29.19 -19.19
CA GLY A 155 16.51 -30.27 -18.77
C GLY A 155 17.93 -29.81 -18.39
N ARG A 156 18.14 -28.52 -18.09
CA ARG A 156 19.47 -27.99 -17.74
C ARG A 156 19.58 -27.84 -16.22
N VAL A 157 20.40 -28.67 -15.59
CA VAL A 157 20.93 -28.43 -14.23
C VAL A 157 21.86 -27.23 -14.32
N TRP A 158 21.62 -26.22 -13.48
CA TRP A 158 22.21 -24.90 -13.69
C TRP A 158 23.27 -24.57 -12.65
N ALA A 159 24.53 -24.50 -13.09
CA ALA A 159 25.66 -23.99 -12.33
C ALA A 159 26.08 -22.62 -12.92
N GLY A 160 25.69 -21.50 -12.30
CA GLY A 160 26.56 -20.31 -12.28
C GLY A 160 26.26 -19.01 -13.06
N ALA A 161 25.02 -18.53 -13.29
CA ALA A 161 24.81 -17.07 -13.50
C ALA A 161 24.70 -16.37 -12.18
N ARG A 162 25.50 -15.32 -12.12
CA ARG A 162 25.23 -14.12 -11.35
C ARG A 162 24.06 -13.40 -12.00
N VAL A 163 22.93 -13.43 -11.31
CA VAL A 163 21.78 -12.58 -11.62
C VAL A 163 22.16 -11.17 -11.18
N GLY A 164 22.01 -10.17 -12.05
CA GLY A 164 21.93 -8.77 -11.62
C GLY A 164 20.64 -8.61 -10.83
N ILE A 165 20.70 -8.94 -9.54
CA ILE A 165 19.66 -8.58 -8.57
C ILE A 165 19.83 -7.06 -8.45
N ALA A 166 18.85 -6.29 -8.93
CA ALA A 166 18.79 -4.86 -8.60
C ALA A 166 18.97 -4.78 -7.09
N GLU A 167 19.94 -3.99 -6.63
CA GLU A 167 20.23 -3.94 -5.20
C GLU A 167 18.92 -3.70 -4.45
N PRO A 168 18.58 -4.54 -3.46
CA PRO A 168 17.35 -4.36 -2.70
C PRO A 168 17.32 -2.92 -2.22
N ARG A 169 16.18 -2.24 -2.38
CA ARG A 169 16.00 -0.93 -1.77
C ARG A 169 16.30 -1.11 -0.29
N ARG A 170 17.31 -0.39 0.22
CA ARG A 170 17.73 -0.52 1.62
C ARG A 170 16.64 -0.04 2.58
N THR A 171 15.76 0.86 2.11
CA THR A 171 14.71 1.47 2.91
C THR A 171 13.40 0.67 2.85
N PRO A 172 12.86 0.24 4.01
CA PRO A 172 11.54 -0.34 4.08
C PRO A 172 10.49 0.70 3.65
N ARG A 173 9.49 0.27 2.86
CA ARG A 173 8.33 1.09 2.49
C ARG A 173 7.25 0.99 3.55
N TYR A 174 6.50 2.06 3.78
CA TYR A 174 5.40 2.08 4.74
C TYR A 174 4.08 2.43 4.07
N ASP A 175 3.00 1.76 4.51
CA ASP A 175 1.65 2.26 4.33
C ASP A 175 1.34 3.19 5.52
N ILE A 176 0.58 4.26 5.28
CA ILE A 176 0.20 5.21 6.33
C ILE A 176 -1.30 5.13 6.53
N TYR A 177 -1.68 4.97 7.79
CA TYR A 177 -3.05 4.86 8.27
C TYR A 177 -3.33 6.11 9.10
N PHE A 178 -4.16 7.00 8.59
CA PHE A 178 -4.63 8.17 9.32
C PHE A 178 -5.97 7.84 9.98
N ILE A 179 -6.02 7.82 11.30
CA ILE A 179 -7.20 7.44 12.11
C ILE A 179 -7.93 8.71 12.57
N ALA A 180 -9.22 8.80 12.30
CA ALA A 180 -10.04 9.92 12.74
C ALA A 180 -10.09 9.99 14.28
N PRO A 181 -10.02 11.18 14.90
CA PRO A 181 -9.98 11.32 16.35
C PRO A 181 -11.27 10.90 17.07
N ASP A 182 -12.39 10.86 16.35
CA ASP A 182 -13.73 10.54 16.85
C ASP A 182 -14.23 9.15 16.45
N TYR A 183 -13.41 8.35 15.76
CA TYR A 183 -13.74 6.97 15.44
C TYR A 183 -13.91 6.13 16.72
N GLY A 184 -15.04 5.41 16.85
CA GLY A 184 -15.42 4.71 18.09
C GLY A 184 -14.41 3.68 18.61
N ASP A 185 -13.67 3.04 17.71
CA ASP A 185 -12.64 2.03 18.01
C ASP A 185 -11.21 2.56 17.79
N HIS A 186 -10.98 3.88 17.89
CA HIS A 186 -9.70 4.56 17.63
C HIS A 186 -8.50 3.86 18.28
N LEU A 187 -8.52 3.68 19.60
CA LEU A 187 -7.41 3.06 20.34
C LEU A 187 -7.17 1.61 19.90
N ARG A 188 -8.23 0.83 19.69
CA ARG A 188 -8.13 -0.57 19.26
C ARG A 188 -7.59 -0.70 17.84
N LEU A 189 -7.94 0.23 16.94
CA LEU A 189 -7.36 0.27 15.60
C LEU A 189 -5.87 0.61 15.65
N ARG A 190 -5.48 1.60 16.47
CA ARG A 190 -4.07 1.94 16.68
C ARG A 190 -3.26 0.76 17.21
N GLU A 191 -3.70 0.13 18.30
CA GLU A 191 -3.05 -1.06 18.89
C GLU A 191 -2.93 -2.21 17.88
N LEU A 192 -3.97 -2.42 17.06
CA LEU A 192 -3.95 -3.41 15.99
C LEU A 192 -2.84 -3.08 14.99
N LEU A 193 -2.75 -1.85 14.50
CA LEU A 193 -1.72 -1.47 13.53
C LEU A 193 -0.31 -1.56 14.13
N GLU A 194 -0.14 -1.18 15.40
CA GLU A 194 1.11 -1.34 16.16
C GLU A 194 1.52 -2.81 16.28
N SER A 195 0.56 -3.74 16.43
CA SER A 195 0.84 -5.19 16.42
C SER A 195 1.40 -5.71 15.10
N PHE A 196 1.21 -4.98 14.00
CA PHE A 196 1.82 -5.22 12.69
C PHE A 196 3.12 -4.43 12.48
N GLY A 197 3.72 -3.91 13.55
CA GLY A 197 4.94 -3.10 13.51
C GLY A 197 4.69 -1.62 13.23
N GLY A 198 3.43 -1.18 13.31
CA GLY A 198 3.00 0.20 13.26
C GLY A 198 3.78 1.08 14.23
N THR A 199 4.01 2.33 13.85
CA THR A 199 4.68 3.32 14.70
C THR A 199 4.12 4.71 14.41
N ASP A 200 4.26 5.63 15.35
CA ASP A 200 3.87 7.02 15.13
C ASP A 200 4.88 7.76 14.23
N THR A 201 4.66 9.06 14.07
CA THR A 201 5.50 9.92 13.24
C THR A 201 6.95 10.00 13.73
N GLU A 202 7.18 10.00 15.05
CA GLU A 202 8.53 10.10 15.62
C GLU A 202 9.30 8.79 15.47
N GLY A 203 8.66 7.67 15.78
CA GLY A 203 9.22 6.34 15.59
C GLY A 203 9.51 6.04 14.12
N TYR A 204 8.67 6.50 13.19
CA TYR A 204 8.96 6.40 11.76
C TYR A 204 10.22 7.22 11.37
N ARG A 205 10.34 8.47 11.82
CA ARG A 205 11.54 9.30 11.57
C ARG A 205 12.81 8.63 12.06
N HIS A 206 12.79 8.06 13.26
CA HIS A 206 13.93 7.34 13.83
C HIS A 206 14.34 6.16 12.94
N ARG A 207 13.38 5.33 12.52
CA ARG A 207 13.65 4.14 11.68
C ARG A 207 14.23 4.52 10.30
N ILE A 208 13.75 5.60 9.70
CA ILE A 208 14.28 6.08 8.41
C ILE A 208 15.69 6.64 8.58
N ALA A 209 15.95 7.41 9.65
CA ALA A 209 17.29 7.94 9.94
C ALA A 209 18.33 6.84 10.14
N ASP A 210 17.98 5.78 10.88
CA ASP A 210 18.85 4.61 11.10
C ASP A 210 19.22 3.91 9.80
N THR A 211 18.28 3.87 8.84
CA THR A 211 18.50 3.20 7.55
C THR A 211 19.36 4.04 6.59
N ALA A 212 19.34 5.37 6.72
CA ALA A 212 20.17 6.27 5.90
C ALA A 212 21.65 6.32 6.35
N GLY A 213 21.94 5.89 7.58
CA GLY A 213 23.27 5.97 8.19
C GLY A 213 24.21 4.77 7.98
N GLY A 214 23.80 3.72 7.27
CA GLY A 214 24.59 2.48 7.05
C GLY A 214 24.69 2.03 5.59
#